data_AF-A0A2V6BSZ7-F1
#
_entry.id   AF-A0A2V6BSZ7-F1
#
_cell.length_a   1.000
_cell.length_b   1.000
_cell.length_c   1.000
_cell.angle_alpha   90.00
_cell.angle_beta   90.00
_cell.angle_gamma   90.00
#
_symmetry.space_group_name_H-M   'P 1'
#
loop_
_entity.id
_entity.type
_entity.pdbx_description
1 polymer ?
#
loop_
_entity_poly.entity_id
_entity_poly.type
_entity_poly.pdbx_seq_one_letter_code
_entity_poly.pdbx_strand_id
1 'polypeptide(L)'
;SNTSHLAEMGEEKLPTYFVLNASRLVSATEIKHYDSHEKREVVSPFWLPPGPVVVGITAGASCPNNLIEETLIRLFELRGISRARLETAA
;
A
#
# COMPACT_ATOMS: atom_id res chain seq x y z
N SER A 1 2.85 -17.95 1.31
CA SER A 1 3.99 -17.31 0.62
C SER A 1 4.78 -16.50 1.66
N ASN A 2 6.09 -16.32 1.49
CA ASN A 2 6.89 -15.50 2.41
C ASN A 2 6.31 -14.07 2.55
N THR A 3 5.78 -13.49 1.45
CA THR A 3 5.14 -12.17 1.47
C THR A 3 3.86 -12.15 2.32
N SER A 4 3.08 -13.23 2.29
CA SER A 4 1.87 -13.34 3.12
C SER A 4 2.22 -13.37 4.61
N HIS A 5 3.33 -14.03 4.97
CA HIS A 5 3.79 -14.08 6.36
C HIS A 5 4.33 -12.73 6.84
N LEU A 6 4.98 -11.95 5.96
CA LEU A 6 5.35 -10.57 6.27
C LEU A 6 4.12 -9.69 6.56
N ALA A 7 3.04 -9.85 5.79
CA ALA A 7 1.81 -9.13 6.01
C ALA A 7 1.17 -9.50 7.37
N GLU A 8 1.09 -10.81 7.67
CA GLU A 8 0.59 -11.33 8.95
C GLU A 8 1.36 -10.75 10.16
N MET A 9 2.70 -10.71 10.10
CA MET A 9 3.51 -10.09 11.16
C MET A 9 3.25 -8.58 11.32
N GLY A 10 2.93 -7.89 10.22
CA GLY A 10 2.57 -6.47 10.24
C GLY A 10 1.20 -6.24 10.87
N GLU A 11 0.21 -7.07 10.52
CA GLU A 11 -1.17 -7.02 11.05
C GLU A 11 -1.21 -7.12 12.58
N GLU A 12 -0.27 -7.83 13.21
CA GLU A 12 -0.15 -7.91 14.67
C GLU A 12 0.24 -6.58 15.34
N LYS A 13 0.80 -5.63 14.59
CA LYS A 13 1.37 -4.38 15.13
C LYS A 13 0.68 -3.13 14.62
N LEU A 14 0.27 -3.13 13.34
CA LEU A 14 -0.19 -1.94 12.62
C LEU A 14 -1.24 -2.34 11.56
N PRO A 15 -2.14 -1.42 11.16
CA PRO A 15 -2.99 -1.62 9.99
C PRO A 15 -2.13 -1.97 8.77
N THR A 16 -2.36 -3.15 8.20
CA THR A 16 -1.53 -3.71 7.13
C THR A 16 -2.43 -4.19 6.00
N TYR A 17 -2.02 -3.88 4.76
CA TYR A 17 -2.82 -4.14 3.57
C TYR A 17 -1.98 -4.89 2.54
N PHE A 18 -2.26 -6.18 2.37
CA PHE A 18 -1.54 -6.99 1.38
C PHE A 18 -2.10 -6.74 -0.03
N VAL A 19 -1.44 -5.87 -0.78
CA VAL A 19 -1.86 -5.45 -2.13
C VAL A 19 -1.05 -6.15 -3.22
N LEU A 20 -1.71 -6.43 -4.35
CA LEU A 20 -1.06 -6.99 -5.53
C LEU A 20 -0.19 -5.97 -6.26
N ASN A 21 -0.67 -4.72 -6.36
CA ASN A 21 0.00 -3.61 -7.03
C ASN A 21 -0.67 -2.27 -6.65
N ALA A 22 -0.11 -1.18 -7.16
CA ALA A 22 -0.58 0.18 -6.91
C ALA A 22 -2.05 0.42 -7.27
N SER A 23 -2.61 -0.31 -8.26
CA SER A 23 -4.01 -0.15 -8.68
C SER A 23 -5.02 -0.46 -7.56
N ARG A 24 -4.57 -1.12 -6.50
CA ARG A 24 -5.40 -1.52 -5.36
C ARG A 24 -5.58 -0.41 -4.33
N LEU A 25 -4.74 0.63 -4.38
CA LEU A 25 -4.93 1.88 -3.65
C LEU A 25 -6.00 2.71 -4.41
N VAL A 26 -7.27 2.33 -4.22
CA VAL A 26 -8.40 2.81 -5.03
C VAL A 26 -8.61 4.31 -4.84
N SER A 27 -8.68 4.77 -3.60
CA SER A 27 -8.87 6.18 -3.25
C SER A 27 -8.23 6.47 -1.89
N ALA A 28 -8.28 7.72 -1.42
CA ALA A 28 -7.86 8.04 -0.05
C ALA A 28 -8.78 7.41 1.02
N THR A 29 -9.99 6.99 0.64
CA THR A 29 -10.97 6.40 1.55
C THR A 29 -11.09 4.89 1.40
N GLU A 30 -10.60 4.29 0.31
CA GLU A 30 -10.78 2.86 0.02
C GLU A 30 -9.49 2.22 -0.49
N ILE A 31 -9.17 1.05 0.07
CA ILE A 31 -8.11 0.17 -0.40
C ILE A 31 -8.67 -1.22 -0.63
N LYS A 32 -8.25 -1.85 -1.72
CA LYS A 32 -8.53 -3.24 -2.00
C LYS A 32 -7.32 -4.07 -1.60
N HIS A 33 -7.48 -5.15 -0.87
CA HIS A 33 -6.34 -5.98 -0.46
C HIS A 33 -6.76 -7.42 -0.28
N TYR A 34 -5.79 -8.33 -0.29
CA TYR A 34 -6.03 -9.71 0.07
C TYR A 34 -6.09 -9.82 1.60
N ASP A 35 -7.15 -10.44 2.10
CA ASP A 35 -7.31 -10.79 3.51
C ASP A 35 -6.91 -12.25 3.71
N SER A 36 -5.92 -12.48 4.59
CA SER A 36 -5.36 -13.80 4.85
C SER A 36 -6.32 -14.70 5.64
N HIS A 37 -7.19 -14.12 6.48
CA HIS A 37 -8.19 -14.80 7.28
C HIS A 37 -9.38 -15.23 6.43
N GLU A 38 -9.90 -14.32 5.60
CA GLU A 38 -11.02 -14.59 4.69
C GLU A 38 -10.59 -15.28 3.39
N LYS A 39 -9.29 -15.34 3.13
CA LYS A 39 -8.67 -15.95 1.93
C LYS A 39 -9.20 -15.39 0.61
N ARG A 40 -9.63 -14.13 0.61
CA ARG A 40 -10.21 -13.46 -0.56
C ARG A 40 -9.80 -11.98 -0.60
N GLU A 41 -10.06 -11.35 -1.73
CA GLU A 41 -9.85 -9.92 -1.87
C GLU A 41 -11.03 -9.15 -1.27
N VAL A 42 -10.74 -8.21 -0.38
CA VAL A 42 -11.72 -7.37 0.33
C VAL A 42 -11.44 -5.89 0.08
N VAL A 43 -12.41 -5.04 0.43
CA VAL A 43 -12.28 -3.58 0.37
C VAL A 43 -12.37 -3.05 1.79
N SER A 44 -11.33 -2.32 2.21
CA SER A 44 -11.26 -1.69 3.52
C SER A 44 -11.44 -0.17 3.40
N PRO A 45 -12.41 0.42 4.11
CA PRO A 45 -12.59 1.86 4.16
C PRO A 45 -11.61 2.52 5.13
N PHE A 46 -11.46 3.86 5.04
CA PHE A 46 -10.70 4.72 5.96
C PHE A 46 -9.23 4.32 6.17
N TRP A 47 -8.62 3.67 5.18
CA TRP A 47 -7.26 3.13 5.29
C TRP A 47 -6.16 4.20 5.31
N LEU A 48 -6.41 5.36 4.71
CA LEU A 48 -5.43 6.43 4.57
C LEU A 48 -5.90 7.71 5.30
N PRO A 49 -5.58 7.87 6.60
CA PRO A 49 -6.09 8.97 7.42
C PRO A 49 -5.61 10.34 6.94
N PRO A 50 -6.37 11.44 7.09
CA PRO A 50 -5.90 12.78 6.69
C PRO A 50 -4.73 13.27 7.56
N GLY A 51 -3.97 14.25 7.05
CA GLY A 51 -2.85 14.87 7.76
C GLY A 51 -1.51 14.12 7.61
N PRO A 52 -0.50 14.46 8.42
CA PRO A 52 0.79 13.78 8.43
C PRO A 52 0.66 12.33 8.89
N VAL A 53 1.20 11.40 8.11
CA VAL A 53 1.20 9.96 8.43
C VAL A 53 2.54 9.36 8.05
N VAL A 54 2.95 8.30 8.75
CA VAL A 54 4.10 7.48 8.37
C VAL A 54 3.57 6.18 7.77
N VAL A 55 3.94 5.89 6.53
CA VAL A 55 3.56 4.65 5.84
C VAL A 55 4.80 3.79 5.61
N GLY A 56 4.76 2.56 6.12
CA GLY A 56 5.76 1.54 5.79
C GLY A 56 5.35 0.81 4.51
N ILE A 57 6.26 0.68 3.55
CA ILE A 57 6.07 -0.12 2.35
C ILE A 57 7.13 -1.21 2.34
N THR A 58 6.69 -2.45 2.17
CA THR A 58 7.57 -3.62 2.05
C THR A 58 7.04 -4.52 0.95
N ALA A 59 7.92 -5.36 0.40
CA ALA A 59 7.58 -6.31 -0.65
C ALA A 59 8.30 -7.64 -0.40
N GLY A 60 7.78 -8.72 -0.98
CA GLY A 60 8.45 -10.01 -0.94
C GLY A 60 9.75 -10.00 -1.75
N ALA A 61 10.66 -10.93 -1.44
CA ALA A 61 11.97 -11.03 -2.09
C ALA A 61 11.92 -11.20 -3.62
N SER A 62 10.79 -11.67 -4.16
CA SER A 62 10.58 -11.90 -5.60
C SER A 62 9.75 -10.81 -6.29
N CYS A 63 9.47 -9.69 -5.63
CA CYS A 63 8.72 -8.59 -6.22
C CYS A 63 9.65 -7.70 -7.07
N PRO A 64 9.29 -7.38 -8.33
CA PRO A 64 10.09 -6.48 -9.13
C PRO A 64 10.05 -5.06 -8.57
N ASN A 65 11.19 -4.35 -8.61
CA ASN A 65 11.38 -3.05 -7.95
C ASN A 65 10.35 -1.98 -8.36
N ASN A 66 9.84 -2.04 -9.59
CA ASN A 66 8.86 -1.09 -10.11
C ASN A 66 7.55 -1.08 -9.31
N LEU A 67 7.15 -2.20 -8.69
CA LEU A 67 5.91 -2.26 -7.91
C LEU A 67 5.97 -1.40 -6.65
N ILE A 68 7.15 -1.28 -6.03
CA ILE A 68 7.34 -0.41 -4.86
C ILE A 68 7.24 1.05 -5.30
N GLU A 69 7.94 1.44 -6.37
CA GLU A 69 7.90 2.79 -6.92
C GLU A 69 6.48 3.21 -7.31
N GLU A 70 5.77 2.36 -8.07
CA GLU A 70 4.39 2.60 -8.48
C GLU A 70 3.46 2.78 -7.28
N THR A 71 3.64 1.97 -6.22
CA THR A 71 2.83 2.07 -4.99
C THR A 71 3.10 3.39 -4.26
N LEU A 72 4.37 3.81 -4.20
CA LEU A 72 4.77 5.07 -3.59
C LEU A 72 4.23 6.28 -4.37
N ILE A 73 4.37 6.29 -5.70
CA ILE A 73 3.79 7.34 -6.55
C ILE A 73 2.28 7.41 -6.35
N ARG A 74 1.59 6.27 -6.37
CA ARG A 74 0.14 6.21 -6.19
C ARG A 74 -0.29 6.77 -4.83
N LEU A 75 0.44 6.48 -3.76
CA LEU A 75 0.17 7.02 -2.42
C LEU A 75 0.25 8.55 -2.42
N PHE A 76 1.26 9.12 -3.08
CA PHE A 76 1.41 10.57 -3.23
C PHE A 76 0.32 11.20 -4.12
N GLU A 77 -0.08 10.54 -5.19
CA GLU A 77 -1.21 10.98 -6.02
C GLU A 77 -2.52 11.08 -5.22
N LEU A 78 -2.77 10.11 -4.34
CA LEU A 78 -3.91 10.14 -3.42
C LEU A 78 -3.85 11.29 -2.40
N ARG A 79 -2.68 11.91 -2.25
CA ARG A 79 -2.46 13.14 -1.48
C ARG A 79 -2.42 14.41 -2.34
N GLY A 80 -2.72 14.31 -3.63
CA GLY A 80 -2.65 15.44 -4.56
C GLY A 80 -1.23 15.89 -4.88
N ILE A 81 -0.23 15.03 -4.64
CA ILE A 81 1.17 15.26 -5.01
C ILE A 81 1.44 14.49 -6.30
N SER A 82 1.65 15.23 -7.39
CA SER A 82 1.91 14.64 -8.70
C SER A 82 3.34 14.10 -8.81
N ARG A 83 3.55 13.12 -9.70
CA ARG A 83 4.89 12.56 -9.99
C ARG A 83 5.92 13.63 -10.33
N ALA A 84 5.55 14.62 -11.16
CA ALA A 84 6.43 15.73 -11.51
C ALA A 84 6.93 16.51 -10.28
N ARG A 85 6.09 16.65 -9.24
CA ARG A 85 6.49 17.31 -7.98
C ARG A 85 7.42 16.44 -7.13
N LEU A 86 7.33 15.11 -7.24
CA LEU A 86 8.24 14.19 -6.56
C LEU A 86 9.64 14.22 -7.19
N GLU A 87 9.71 14.23 -8.52
CA GLU A 87 10.97 14.27 -9.26
C GLU A 87 11.77 15.56 -8.99
N THR A 88 11.09 16.68 -8.72
CA THR A 88 11.76 17.94 -8.36
C THR A 88 12.26 18.01 -6.91
N ALA A 89 11.86 17.06 -6.06
CA ALA A 89 12.20 17.03 -4.63
C ALA A 89 13.32 16.03 -4.29
N ALA A 90 13.71 15.18 -5.24
CA ALA A 90 14.78 14.20 -5.13
C ALA A 90 16.12 14.77 -5.63
#